data_AF-A0A3C0A1B6-F1
#
_entry.id   AF-A0A3C0A1B6-F1
#
_cell.length_a   1.000
_cell.length_b   1.000
_cell.length_c   1.000
_cell.angle_alpha   90.00
_cell.angle_beta   90.00
_cell.angle_gamma   90.00
#
_symmetry.space_group_name_H-M   'P 1'
#
loop_
_entity.id
_entity.type
_entity.pdbx_description
1 polymer ?
#
loop_
_entity_poly.entity_id
_entity_poly.type
_entity_poly.pdbx_seq_one_letter_code
_entity_poly.pdbx_strand_id
1 'polypeptide(L)'
;MKKIIAVAAVMLFAVSVTKASNYPADYTNQTARVVSKGPAVVALVSSGIMNKLVIAYKRSGILGGSDSIQAVVRVTALEYYSGYSKTTERIVTLPKEWHGTGFMTPEMSMYDFIPASFAGDIKRIELAFFSGPQWDSNYSANYVIEKDELNWGVAATFKSGHGGGPNIDQYCWDFIVGQMRK
;
A
#
# COMPACT_ATOMS: atom_id res chain seq x y z
N MET A 1 0.72 63.34 -20.52
CA MET A 1 1.83 62.40 -20.81
C MET A 1 2.80 62.39 -19.64
N LYS A 2 2.84 61.33 -18.83
CA LYS A 2 3.94 60.97 -17.92
C LYS A 2 3.83 59.44 -17.71
N LYS A 3 4.81 58.69 -18.21
CA LYS A 3 4.89 57.23 -18.10
C LYS A 3 5.44 56.90 -16.72
N ILE A 4 4.77 56.03 -15.97
CA ILE A 4 5.33 55.41 -14.77
C ILE A 4 5.40 53.92 -15.04
N ILE A 5 6.62 53.47 -15.32
CA ILE A 5 7.00 52.06 -15.40
C ILE A 5 7.27 51.64 -13.95
N ALA A 6 6.43 50.77 -13.38
CA ALA A 6 6.70 50.15 -12.09
C ALA A 6 7.09 48.68 -12.35
N VAL A 7 8.37 48.43 -12.13
CA VAL A 7 9.09 47.17 -12.32
C VAL A 7 8.52 46.11 -11.39
N ALA A 8 8.12 44.97 -11.97
CA ALA A 8 7.76 43.77 -11.23
C ALA A 8 8.97 43.24 -10.49
N ALA A 9 9.02 43.44 -9.17
CA ALA A 9 9.99 42.77 -8.30
C ALA A 9 9.55 41.31 -8.12
N VAL A 10 10.01 40.46 -9.03
CA VAL A 10 10.01 39.00 -8.83
C VAL A 10 11.00 38.73 -7.69
N MET A 11 10.52 38.66 -6.45
CA MET A 11 11.29 38.01 -5.40
C MET A 11 11.29 36.51 -5.69
N LEU A 12 12.37 36.06 -6.36
CA LEU A 12 12.76 34.67 -6.31
C LEU A 12 13.06 34.34 -4.84
N PHE A 13 12.10 33.72 -4.16
CA PHE A 13 12.42 32.87 -3.03
C PHE A 13 13.24 31.71 -3.59
N ALA A 14 14.56 31.89 -3.56
CA ALA A 14 15.49 30.79 -3.66
C ALA A 14 15.16 29.85 -2.51
N VAL A 15 14.40 28.80 -2.82
CA VAL A 15 14.22 27.65 -1.94
C VAL A 15 15.61 27.08 -1.76
N SER A 16 16.24 27.43 -0.64
CA SER A 16 17.40 26.71 -0.13
C SER A 16 16.94 25.29 0.12
N VAL A 17 17.16 24.42 -0.87
CA VAL A 17 17.00 22.98 -0.70
C VAL A 17 18.13 22.57 0.24
N THR A 18 17.88 22.64 1.54
CA THR A 18 18.74 22.00 2.53
C THR A 18 18.78 20.53 2.13
N LYS A 19 19.89 20.10 1.51
CA LYS A 19 20.12 18.69 1.23
C LYS A 19 20.09 17.98 2.59
N ALA A 20 19.04 17.20 2.80
CA ALA A 20 18.94 16.30 3.93
C ALA A 20 20.21 15.42 3.98
N SER A 21 20.65 15.12 5.21
CA SER A 21 21.69 14.15 5.58
C SER A 21 21.90 13.04 4.52
N ASN A 22 23.16 12.69 4.24
CA ASN A 22 23.62 11.61 3.33
C ASN A 22 23.06 10.21 3.69
N TYR A 23 21.74 10.05 3.71
CA TYR A 23 21.10 8.76 3.86
C TYR A 23 21.28 7.94 2.56
N PRO A 24 21.44 6.61 2.65
CA PRO A 24 21.52 5.74 1.48
C PRO A 24 20.35 6.01 0.51
N ALA A 25 20.56 5.78 -0.79
CA ALA A 25 19.53 6.03 -1.80
C ALA A 25 18.21 5.30 -1.50
N ASP A 26 18.28 4.17 -0.83
CA ASP A 26 17.19 3.32 -0.35
C ASP A 26 16.34 3.97 0.75
N TYR A 27 16.84 5.01 1.43
CA TYR A 27 16.06 5.87 2.33
C TYR A 27 15.31 7.00 1.61
N THR A 28 15.63 7.23 0.33
CA THR A 28 15.05 8.32 -0.49
C THR A 28 14.18 7.81 -1.64
N ASN A 29 14.11 6.49 -1.84
CA ASN A 29 13.24 5.87 -2.83
C ASN A 29 12.18 5.00 -2.14
N GLN A 30 10.98 4.99 -2.69
CA GLN A 30 9.94 4.01 -2.31
C GLN A 30 9.84 2.94 -3.38
N THR A 31 9.61 1.69 -2.95
CA THR A 31 9.31 0.57 -3.84
C THR A 31 7.94 0.02 -3.51
N ALA A 32 6.99 0.17 -4.44
CA ALA A 32 5.69 -0.46 -4.37
C ALA A 32 5.73 -1.82 -5.08
N ARG A 33 5.27 -2.86 -4.40
CA ARG A 33 5.13 -4.22 -4.93
C ARG A 33 3.68 -4.65 -4.77
N VAL A 34 3.03 -5.01 -5.88
CA VAL A 34 1.59 -5.26 -5.91
C VAL A 34 1.33 -6.65 -6.49
N VAL A 35 0.56 -7.45 -5.75
CA VAL A 35 0.07 -8.76 -6.16
C VAL A 35 -1.44 -8.71 -6.27
N SER A 36 -1.99 -9.31 -7.31
CA SER A 36 -3.44 -9.47 -7.51
C SER A 36 -3.80 -10.95 -7.58
N LYS A 37 -4.86 -11.35 -6.87
CA LYS A 37 -5.47 -12.68 -6.92
C LYS A 37 -6.97 -12.50 -7.14
N GLY A 38 -7.41 -12.68 -8.39
CA GLY A 38 -8.78 -12.31 -8.78
C GLY A 38 -9.05 -10.83 -8.47
N PRO A 39 -10.14 -10.49 -7.76
CA PRO A 39 -10.43 -9.12 -7.36
C PRO A 39 -9.61 -8.64 -6.16
N ALA A 40 -8.95 -9.52 -5.40
CA ALA A 40 -8.13 -9.14 -4.27
C ALA A 40 -6.78 -8.56 -4.72
N VAL A 41 -6.36 -7.46 -4.09
CA VAL A 41 -5.08 -6.80 -4.35
C VAL A 41 -4.38 -6.54 -3.02
N VAL A 42 -3.09 -6.90 -2.93
CA VAL A 42 -2.22 -6.50 -1.83
C VAL A 42 -1.05 -5.73 -2.40
N ALA A 43 -0.77 -4.57 -1.81
CA ALA A 43 0.40 -3.78 -2.11
C ALA A 43 1.25 -3.59 -0.85
N LEU A 44 2.55 -3.85 -0.99
CA LEU A 44 3.56 -3.52 -0.01
C LEU A 44 4.37 -2.34 -0.55
N VAL A 45 4.47 -1.27 0.23
CA VAL A 45 5.31 -0.12 -0.10
C VAL A 45 6.41 -0.03 0.94
N SER A 46 7.66 -0.11 0.48
CA SER A 46 8.84 -0.14 1.33
C SER A 46 9.85 0.95 0.96
N SER A 47 10.43 1.60 1.95
CA SER A 47 11.67 2.41 1.87
C SER A 47 12.54 2.12 3.11
N GLY A 48 13.74 2.70 3.18
CA GLY A 48 14.68 2.46 4.29
C GLY A 48 14.14 2.69 5.71
N ILE A 49 13.07 3.48 5.87
CA ILE A 49 12.44 3.78 7.18
C ILE A 49 10.96 3.38 7.26
N MET A 50 10.39 2.86 6.18
CA MET A 50 8.94 2.72 6.06
C MET A 50 8.58 1.40 5.41
N ASN A 51 7.58 0.74 5.99
CA ASN A 51 6.99 -0.47 5.44
C ASN A 51 5.48 -0.43 5.65
N LYS A 52 4.75 -0.21 4.57
CA LYS A 52 3.30 0.01 4.57
C LYS A 52 2.59 -1.07 3.77
N LEU A 53 1.42 -1.43 4.29
CA LEU A 53 0.51 -2.39 3.67
C LEU A 53 -0.73 -1.67 3.18
N VAL A 54 -1.15 -2.00 1.97
CA VAL A 54 -2.43 -1.57 1.39
C VAL A 54 -3.16 -2.81 0.91
N ILE A 55 -4.43 -2.92 1.29
CA ILE A 55 -5.33 -3.99 0.86
C ILE A 55 -6.42 -3.35 0.02
N ALA A 56 -6.66 -3.93 -1.14
CA ALA A 56 -7.61 -3.41 -2.11
C ALA A 56 -8.47 -4.53 -2.70
N TYR A 57 -9.61 -4.12 -3.23
CA TYR A 57 -10.57 -4.97 -3.92
C TYR A 57 -10.99 -4.28 -5.22
N LYS A 58 -10.83 -4.96 -6.35
CA LYS A 58 -11.14 -4.42 -7.67
C LYS A 58 -12.63 -4.26 -7.88
N ARG A 59 -13.03 -3.21 -8.59
CA ARG A 59 -14.42 -2.99 -8.99
C ARG A 59 -15.00 -4.10 -9.88
N SER A 60 -14.15 -4.88 -10.55
CA SER A 60 -14.56 -6.04 -11.35
C SER A 60 -15.01 -7.24 -10.50
N GLY A 61 -14.75 -7.24 -9.19
CA GLY A 61 -15.22 -8.28 -8.29
C GLY A 61 -16.73 -8.22 -8.03
N ILE A 62 -17.27 -9.30 -7.46
CA ILE A 62 -18.71 -9.44 -7.18
C ILE A 62 -19.24 -8.38 -6.19
N LEU A 63 -18.37 -7.83 -5.33
CA LEU A 63 -18.70 -6.74 -4.40
C LEU A 63 -18.47 -5.34 -5.01
N GLY A 64 -18.13 -5.25 -6.31
CA GLY A 64 -17.77 -4.01 -6.99
C GLY A 64 -18.89 -2.96 -7.06
N GLY A 65 -20.14 -3.38 -6.89
CA GLY A 65 -21.31 -2.50 -6.85
C GLY A 65 -21.68 -1.97 -5.46
N SER A 66 -20.96 -2.36 -4.40
CA SER A 66 -21.24 -1.95 -3.03
C SER A 66 -20.91 -0.48 -2.75
N ASP A 67 -21.47 0.07 -1.67
CA ASP A 67 -21.12 1.41 -1.19
C ASP A 67 -19.87 1.44 -0.31
N SER A 68 -19.66 0.38 0.47
CA SER A 68 -18.45 0.10 1.22
C SER A 68 -18.29 -1.41 1.32
N ILE A 69 -17.05 -1.85 1.55
CA ILE A 69 -16.78 -3.25 1.85
C ILE A 69 -15.86 -3.35 3.07
N GLN A 70 -15.85 -4.51 3.69
CA GLN A 70 -14.89 -4.87 4.74
C GLN A 70 -14.07 -6.07 4.28
N ALA A 71 -12.85 -6.17 4.79
CA ALA A 71 -12.00 -7.33 4.58
C ALA A 71 -11.67 -7.98 5.92
N VAL A 72 -11.82 -9.29 6.00
CA VAL A 72 -11.16 -10.13 6.99
C VAL A 72 -9.74 -10.37 6.51
N VAL A 73 -8.77 -9.88 7.27
CA VAL A 73 -7.35 -9.93 6.96
C VAL A 73 -6.68 -10.84 7.98
N ARG A 74 -6.17 -11.97 7.52
CA ARG A 74 -5.40 -12.91 8.34
C ARG A 74 -3.96 -12.88 7.90
N VAL A 75 -3.06 -12.52 8.80
CA VAL A 75 -1.63 -12.48 8.53
C VAL A 75 -0.93 -13.51 9.38
N THR A 76 -0.24 -14.44 8.73
CA THR A 76 0.68 -15.36 9.40
C THR A 76 2.07 -14.76 9.35
N ALA A 77 2.63 -14.47 10.52
CA ALA A 77 4.02 -14.07 10.70
C ALA A 77 4.88 -15.26 11.10
N LEU A 78 6.15 -15.26 10.67
CA LEU A 78 7.16 -16.26 11.02
C LEU A 78 8.27 -15.59 11.85
N GLU A 79 8.55 -16.12 13.03
CA GLU A 79 9.59 -15.61 13.91
C GLU A 79 10.98 -15.99 13.37
N TYR A 80 11.91 -15.04 13.36
CA TYR A 80 13.23 -15.21 12.74
C TYR A 80 14.08 -16.30 13.41
N TYR A 81 13.98 -16.43 14.73
CA TYR A 81 14.91 -17.23 15.53
C TYR A 81 14.42 -18.66 15.80
N SER A 82 13.11 -18.83 16.02
CA SER A 82 12.54 -20.13 16.39
C SER A 82 11.88 -20.86 15.22
N GLY A 83 11.57 -20.16 14.12
CA GLY A 83 10.72 -20.67 13.05
C GLY A 83 9.25 -20.86 13.47
N TYR A 84 8.86 -20.42 14.66
CA TYR A 84 7.47 -20.44 15.12
C TYR A 84 6.63 -19.47 14.29
N SER A 85 5.41 -19.87 13.93
CA SER A 85 4.47 -19.02 13.19
C SER A 85 3.26 -18.66 14.03
N LYS A 86 2.81 -17.41 13.93
CA LYS A 86 1.60 -16.94 14.59
C LYS A 86 0.70 -16.19 13.61
N THR A 87 -0.61 -16.40 13.71
CA THR A 87 -1.61 -15.76 12.85
C THR A 87 -2.38 -14.72 13.63
N THR A 88 -2.47 -13.51 13.08
CA THR A 88 -3.32 -12.43 13.56
C THR A 88 -4.46 -12.23 12.58
N GLU A 89 -5.69 -12.05 13.06
CA GLU A 89 -6.85 -11.72 12.26
C GLU A 89 -7.36 -10.33 12.62
N ARG A 90 -7.71 -9.52 11.62
CA ARG A 90 -8.37 -8.22 11.81
C ARG A 90 -9.42 -7.99 10.72
N ILE A 91 -10.47 -7.27 11.09
CA ILE A 91 -11.44 -6.74 10.14
C ILE A 91 -11.08 -5.29 9.84
N VAL A 92 -10.90 -4.97 8.57
CA VAL A 92 -10.58 -3.61 8.10
C VAL A 92 -11.66 -3.12 7.15
N THR A 93 -11.97 -1.83 7.21
CA THR A 93 -12.92 -1.21 6.29
C THR A 93 -12.17 -0.68 5.08
N LEU A 94 -12.68 -0.95 3.88
CA LEU A 94 -12.14 -0.44 2.63
C LEU A 94 -13.11 0.61 2.07
N PRO A 95 -12.81 1.92 2.21
CA PRO A 95 -13.56 2.95 1.52
C PRO A 95 -13.42 2.81 0.00
N LYS A 96 -14.35 3.42 -0.74
CA LYS A 96 -14.24 3.57 -2.19
C LYS A 96 -12.95 4.32 -2.52
N GLU A 97 -12.19 3.77 -3.47
CA GLU A 97 -11.05 4.45 -4.06
C GLU A 97 -11.56 5.64 -4.90
N TRP A 98 -10.85 6.78 -4.84
CA TRP A 98 -11.29 8.07 -5.39
C TRP A 98 -11.59 8.03 -6.89
N HIS A 99 -10.79 7.30 -7.66
CA HIS A 99 -10.98 7.13 -9.11
C HIS A 99 -12.00 6.03 -9.46
N GLY A 100 -12.68 5.45 -8.47
CA GLY A 100 -13.71 4.44 -8.66
C GLY A 100 -13.16 3.12 -9.22
N THR A 101 -11.88 2.79 -9.00
CA THR A 101 -11.28 1.52 -9.45
C THR A 101 -11.61 0.35 -8.53
N GLY A 102 -12.26 0.62 -7.40
CA GLY A 102 -12.70 -0.36 -6.43
C GLY A 102 -12.68 0.21 -5.03
N PHE A 103 -12.20 -0.57 -4.07
CA PHE A 103 -12.10 -0.21 -2.66
C PHE A 103 -10.67 -0.45 -2.18
N MET A 104 -10.18 0.38 -1.27
CA MET A 104 -8.80 0.32 -0.82
C MET A 104 -8.67 0.86 0.60
N THR A 105 -7.86 0.21 1.42
CA THR A 105 -7.50 0.75 2.74
C THR A 105 -6.65 2.01 2.60
N PRO A 106 -6.67 2.92 3.59
CA PRO A 106 -5.55 3.84 3.75
C PRO A 106 -4.24 3.04 3.97
N GLU A 107 -3.10 3.73 3.96
CA GLU A 107 -1.84 3.10 4.33
C GLU A 107 -1.90 2.55 5.75
N MET A 108 -1.63 1.26 5.91
CA MET A 108 -1.58 0.59 7.21
C MET A 108 -0.13 0.27 7.56
N SER A 109 0.17 0.21 8.85
CA SER A 109 1.46 -0.32 9.28
C SER A 109 1.45 -1.83 9.10
N MET A 110 2.49 -2.38 8.48
CA MET A 110 2.66 -3.83 8.41
C MET A 110 2.70 -4.46 9.82
N TYR A 111 3.23 -3.72 10.79
CA TYR A 111 3.34 -4.13 12.20
C TYR A 111 1.99 -4.23 12.92
N ASP A 112 0.92 -3.62 12.39
CA ASP A 112 -0.41 -3.78 12.99
C ASP A 112 -0.85 -5.24 12.94
N PHE A 113 -0.34 -6.02 12.00
CA PHE A 113 -0.71 -7.43 11.81
C PHE A 113 0.29 -8.41 12.43
N ILE A 114 1.43 -7.92 12.90
CA ILE A 114 2.43 -8.73 13.59
C ILE A 114 2.13 -8.71 15.10
N PRO A 115 2.05 -9.87 15.77
CA PRO A 115 1.79 -9.90 17.21
C PRO A 115 2.84 -9.10 18.00
N ALA A 116 2.41 -8.47 19.10
CA ALA A 116 3.35 -7.79 19.99
C ALA A 116 4.42 -8.77 20.52
N SER A 117 5.66 -8.27 20.65
CA SER A 117 6.83 -9.05 21.06
C SER A 117 7.20 -10.21 20.13
N PHE A 118 6.72 -10.18 18.88
CA PHE A 118 7.05 -11.18 17.86
C PHE A 118 8.13 -10.64 16.94
N ALA A 119 9.36 -11.13 17.09
CA ALA A 119 10.49 -10.78 16.23
C ALA A 119 10.43 -11.59 14.93
N GLY A 120 9.49 -11.21 14.06
CA GLY A 120 9.22 -11.94 12.83
C GLY A 120 8.74 -11.04 11.71
N ASP A 121 8.51 -11.66 10.57
CA ASP A 121 8.06 -10.98 9.37
C ASP A 121 6.81 -11.67 8.81
N ILE A 122 6.10 -10.97 7.94
CA ILE A 122 5.00 -11.54 7.19
C ILE A 122 5.52 -12.72 6.38
N LYS A 123 4.84 -13.86 6.54
CA LYS A 123 4.98 -15.05 5.70
C LYS A 123 3.84 -15.14 4.70
N ARG A 124 2.61 -14.88 5.16
CA ARG A 124 1.39 -15.09 4.37
C ARG A 124 0.31 -14.09 4.76
N ILE A 125 -0.43 -13.60 3.77
CA ILE A 125 -1.62 -12.77 3.93
C ILE A 125 -2.79 -13.50 3.29
N GLU A 126 -3.88 -13.69 4.04
CA GLU A 126 -5.11 -14.29 3.56
C GLU A 126 -6.24 -13.27 3.69
N LEU A 127 -7.06 -13.15 2.64
CA LEU A 127 -8.12 -12.17 2.54
C LEU A 127 -9.46 -12.82 2.22
N ALA A 128 -10.50 -12.37 2.88
CA ALA A 128 -11.89 -12.54 2.48
C ALA A 128 -12.60 -11.18 2.59
N PHE A 129 -13.50 -10.89 1.67
CA PHE A 129 -14.20 -9.62 1.60
C PHE A 129 -15.69 -9.83 1.83
N PHE A 130 -16.36 -8.83 2.40
CA PHE A 130 -17.80 -8.88 2.56
C PHE A 130 -18.44 -7.48 2.55
N SER A 131 -19.72 -7.46 2.21
CA SER A 131 -20.59 -6.29 2.23
C SER A 131 -21.99 -6.74 2.61
N GLY A 132 -22.39 -6.49 3.86
CA GLY A 132 -23.63 -7.04 4.41
C GLY A 132 -23.63 -8.58 4.37
N PRO A 133 -24.65 -9.25 3.80
CA PRO A 133 -24.71 -10.70 3.74
C PRO A 133 -23.84 -11.31 2.63
N GLN A 134 -23.33 -10.51 1.70
CA GLN A 134 -22.58 -11.00 0.55
C GLN A 134 -21.10 -11.12 0.88
N TRP A 135 -20.54 -12.31 0.64
CA TRP A 135 -19.14 -12.64 0.83
C TRP A 135 -18.44 -12.86 -0.52
N ASP A 136 -17.16 -12.52 -0.56
CA ASP A 136 -16.25 -12.91 -1.62
C ASP A 136 -14.94 -13.45 -1.02
N SER A 137 -14.79 -14.75 -1.13
CA SER A 137 -13.61 -15.50 -0.73
C SER A 137 -13.38 -16.56 -1.80
N ASN A 138 -12.42 -16.34 -2.69
CA ASN A 138 -11.91 -17.26 -3.73
C ASN A 138 -12.55 -18.68 -3.77
N TYR A 139 -13.81 -18.78 -4.23
CA TYR A 139 -14.59 -20.02 -4.26
C TYR A 139 -14.66 -20.78 -2.90
N SER A 140 -15.09 -20.08 -1.86
CA SER A 140 -15.13 -20.54 -0.46
C SER A 140 -13.77 -20.80 0.19
N ALA A 141 -12.68 -20.37 -0.45
CA ALA A 141 -11.34 -20.29 0.14
C ALA A 141 -10.89 -18.82 0.26
N ASN A 142 -9.94 -18.50 1.14
CA ASN A 142 -9.38 -17.15 1.18
C ASN A 142 -8.52 -16.86 -0.06
N TYR A 143 -8.41 -15.60 -0.44
CA TYR A 143 -7.33 -15.15 -1.34
C TYR A 143 -6.02 -15.19 -0.57
N VAL A 144 -5.11 -16.08 -0.97
CA VAL A 144 -3.82 -16.26 -0.31
C VAL A 144 -2.72 -15.62 -1.12
N ILE A 145 -1.90 -14.81 -0.45
CA ILE A 145 -0.73 -14.15 -1.00
C ILE A 145 0.45 -14.49 -0.09
N GLU A 146 1.40 -15.23 -0.62
CA GLU A 146 2.64 -15.55 0.09
C GLU A 146 3.63 -14.38 -0.03
N LYS A 147 4.45 -14.19 0.99
CA LYS A 147 5.47 -13.13 1.01
C LYS A 147 6.43 -13.24 -0.17
N ASP A 148 6.71 -14.45 -0.61
CA ASP A 148 7.58 -14.68 -1.77
C ASP A 148 6.98 -14.14 -3.06
N GLU A 149 5.65 -14.13 -3.21
CA GLU A 149 4.98 -13.50 -4.35
C GLU A 149 5.13 -11.98 -4.33
N LEU A 150 5.18 -11.39 -3.13
CA LEU A 150 5.45 -9.96 -2.95
C LEU A 150 6.92 -9.60 -3.21
N ASN A 151 7.87 -10.52 -3.01
CA ASN A 151 9.30 -10.23 -3.09
C ASN A 151 9.97 -10.66 -4.41
N TRP A 152 9.50 -11.75 -5.03
CA TRP A 152 10.25 -12.46 -6.08
C TRP A 152 9.47 -12.53 -7.39
N GLY A 153 9.66 -11.55 -8.27
CA GLY A 153 9.32 -11.60 -9.70
C GLY A 153 7.84 -11.71 -10.08
N VAL A 154 6.95 -12.05 -9.15
CA VAL A 154 5.50 -12.18 -9.35
C VAL A 154 4.80 -10.83 -9.17
N ALA A 155 5.21 -10.05 -8.16
CA ALA A 155 4.64 -8.73 -7.92
C ALA A 155 4.96 -7.74 -9.05
N ALA A 156 3.93 -7.03 -9.50
CA ALA A 156 4.14 -5.82 -10.28
C ALA A 156 4.88 -4.82 -9.40
N THR A 157 6.04 -4.34 -9.86
CA THR A 157 6.95 -3.51 -9.06
C THR A 157 7.13 -2.14 -9.69
N PHE A 158 7.09 -1.11 -8.87
CA PHE A 158 7.39 0.27 -9.24
C PHE A 158 8.29 0.92 -8.20
N LYS A 159 9.24 1.73 -8.66
CA LYS A 159 10.17 2.47 -7.80
C LYS A 159 10.01 3.97 -8.04
N SER A 160 9.68 4.71 -6.98
CA SER A 160 9.57 6.16 -6.98
C SER A 160 10.85 6.78 -6.42
N GLY A 161 11.45 7.70 -7.17
CA GLY A 161 12.61 8.50 -6.74
C GLY A 161 12.28 9.91 -6.27
N HIS A 162 10.99 10.22 -6.09
CA HIS A 162 10.52 11.55 -5.73
C HIS A 162 10.56 11.82 -4.21
N GLY A 163 11.21 10.94 -3.43
CA GLY A 163 11.46 11.12 -2.00
C GLY A 163 11.09 9.89 -1.17
N GLY A 164 11.89 9.63 -0.15
CA GLY A 164 11.53 8.71 0.94
C GLY A 164 10.80 9.49 2.03
N GLY A 165 9.98 8.80 2.80
CA GLY A 165 9.16 9.44 3.82
C GLY A 165 8.34 8.43 4.61
N PRO A 166 7.66 8.88 5.67
CA PRO A 166 6.86 8.01 6.53
C PRO A 166 5.56 7.53 5.88
N ASN A 167 5.17 8.14 4.76
CA ASN A 167 3.91 7.88 4.05
C ASN A 167 4.18 7.46 2.60
N ILE A 168 3.24 6.74 2.00
CA ILE A 168 3.28 6.31 0.60
C ILE A 168 3.24 7.54 -0.32
N ASP A 169 4.20 7.63 -1.25
CA ASP A 169 4.25 8.71 -2.22
C ASP A 169 3.15 8.59 -3.28
N GLN A 170 2.75 9.72 -3.87
CA GLN A 170 1.65 9.77 -4.84
C GLN A 170 1.89 8.84 -6.05
N TYR A 171 3.12 8.70 -6.54
CA TYR A 171 3.39 7.84 -7.70
C TYR A 171 3.26 6.36 -7.35
N CYS A 172 3.63 5.97 -6.14
CA CYS A 172 3.33 4.64 -5.61
C CYS A 172 1.83 4.41 -5.46
N TRP A 173 1.05 5.40 -5.01
CA TRP A 173 -0.43 5.30 -4.99
C TRP A 173 -1.00 5.11 -6.40
N ASP A 174 -0.60 5.95 -7.35
CA ASP A 174 -1.07 5.88 -8.74
C ASP A 174 -0.74 4.52 -9.37
N PHE A 175 0.43 3.96 -9.04
CA PHE A 175 0.83 2.64 -9.49
C PHE A 175 -0.07 1.53 -8.93
N ILE A 176 -0.41 1.58 -7.63
CA ILE A 176 -1.31 0.63 -6.97
C ILE A 176 -2.70 0.69 -7.62
N VAL A 177 -3.26 1.90 -7.77
CA VAL A 177 -4.53 2.15 -8.45
C VAL A 177 -4.47 1.63 -9.90
N GLY A 178 -3.34 1.83 -10.59
CA GLY A 178 -3.09 1.28 -11.91
C GLY A 178 -3.18 -0.25 -11.97
N GLN A 179 -2.73 -0.97 -10.95
CA GLN A 179 -2.91 -2.43 -10.87
C GLN A 179 -4.34 -2.85 -10.58
N MET A 180 -5.12 -2.03 -9.87
CA MET A 180 -6.55 -2.31 -9.64
C MET A 180 -7.38 -2.27 -10.92
N ARG A 181 -6.94 -1.54 -11.95
CA ARG A 181 -7.63 -1.42 -13.25
C ARG A 181 -7.38 -2.59 -14.20
N LYS A 182 -6.34 -3.39 -13.97
CA LYS A 182 -5.99 -4.56 -14.77
C LYS A 182 -6.82 -5.77 -14.36
#